data_AF-A0A328TE41-F1
#
_entry.id   AF-A0A328TE41-F1
#
_cell.length_a   1.000
_cell.length_b   1.000
_cell.length_c   1.000
_cell.angle_alpha   90.00
_cell.angle_beta   90.00
_cell.angle_gamma   90.00
#
_symmetry.space_group_name_H-M   'P 1'
#
loop_
_entity.id
_entity.type
_entity.pdbx_description
1 polymer ?
#
loop_
_entity_poly.entity_id
_entity_poly.type
_entity_poly.pdbx_seq_one_letter_code
_entity_poly.pdbx_strand_id
1 'polypeptide(L)' 'MRFEWEWGQEFLAIDHRAGYGSVFGDGSRLRLDLCQHCVKEVLGQWLTQREEFNKGIQALNAFVERTWLFTDDEHFGSL' A
#
# COMPACT_ATOMS: atom_id res chain seq x y z
N MET A 1 -0.73 -19.47 17.10
CA MET A 1 -2.03 -18.82 16.85
C MET A 1 -2.47 -19.24 15.46
N ARG A 2 -3.64 -19.88 15.37
CA ARG A 2 -4.20 -20.45 14.14
C ARG A 2 -5.19 -19.41 13.60
N PHE A 3 -4.80 -18.68 12.56
CA PHE A 3 -5.66 -17.69 11.93
C PHE A 3 -6.61 -18.42 10.98
N GLU A 4 -7.90 -18.31 11.25
CA GLU A 4 -8.98 -18.85 10.44
C GLU A 4 -9.14 -17.97 9.18
N TRP A 5 -9.25 -18.61 8.03
CA TRP A 5 -9.04 -18.02 6.71
C TRP A 5 -10.24 -17.16 6.26
N GLU A 6 -10.29 -15.90 6.68
CA GLU A 6 -11.07 -14.87 5.97
C GLU A 6 -10.29 -14.43 4.73
N TRP A 7 -10.77 -14.90 3.58
CA TRP A 7 -10.21 -14.65 2.25
C TRP A 7 -10.22 -13.15 1.91
N GLY A 8 -9.15 -12.44 2.25
CA GLY A 8 -8.95 -11.05 1.81
C GLY A 8 -8.20 -10.11 2.77
N GLN A 9 -7.75 -10.57 3.93
CA GLN A 9 -6.95 -9.72 4.83
C GLN A 9 -5.47 -9.73 4.40
N GLU A 10 -4.89 -8.55 4.20
CA GLU A 10 -3.45 -8.41 3.96
C GLU A 10 -2.66 -8.60 5.26
N PHE A 11 -1.49 -9.25 5.16
CA PHE A 11 -0.59 -9.50 6.28
C PHE A 11 0.83 -9.01 5.98
N LEU A 12 1.45 -8.39 6.98
CA LEU A 12 2.86 -8.03 6.99
C LEU A 12 3.64 -9.01 7.87
N ALA A 13 4.54 -9.75 7.24
CA ALA A 13 5.45 -10.67 7.91
C ALA A 13 6.88 -10.09 7.92
N ILE A 14 7.50 -10.04 9.11
CA ILE A 14 8.89 -9.65 9.31
C ILE A 14 9.63 -10.84 9.94
N ASP A 15 10.71 -11.28 9.29
CA ASP A 15 11.65 -12.25 9.84
C ASP A 15 13.05 -11.64 9.77
N HIS A 16 13.60 -11.32 10.93
CA HIS A 16 14.87 -10.62 11.04
C HIS A 16 15.79 -11.32 12.04
N ARG A 17 17.07 -11.48 11.67
CA ARG A 17 18.09 -11.99 12.57
C ARG A 17 18.92 -10.83 13.11
N ALA A 18 18.87 -10.63 14.42
CA ALA A 18 19.61 -9.61 15.12
C ALA A 18 21.13 -9.83 15.03
N GLY A 19 21.86 -8.74 14.80
CA GLY A 19 23.33 -8.71 14.80
C GLY A 19 23.94 -8.64 16.21
N TYR A 20 25.26 -8.47 16.26
CA TYR A 20 26.00 -8.25 17.50
C TYR A 20 25.75 -6.85 18.07
N GLY A 21 25.60 -6.73 19.40
CA GLY A 21 25.20 -5.52 20.10
C GLY A 21 23.72 -5.15 19.91
N SER A 22 22.86 -6.09 19.49
CA SER A 22 21.44 -5.79 19.30
C SER A 22 20.72 -5.59 20.62
N VAL A 23 19.82 -4.61 20.68
CA VAL A 23 18.92 -4.40 21.84
C VAL A 23 18.01 -5.61 22.12
N PHE A 24 17.83 -6.49 21.14
CA PHE A 24 17.04 -7.72 21.25
C PHE A 24 17.88 -8.96 21.58
N GLY A 25 19.16 -8.79 21.87
CA GLY A 25 20.12 -9.87 22.11
C GLY A 25 20.80 -10.35 20.82
N ASP A 26 22.06 -10.72 20.97
CA ASP A 26 22.92 -11.09 19.85
C ASP A 26 22.49 -12.41 19.21
N GLY A 27 22.27 -12.38 17.90
CA GLY A 27 21.87 -13.57 17.13
C GLY A 27 20.40 -13.99 17.31
N SER A 28 19.61 -13.23 18.08
CA SER A 28 18.17 -13.46 18.25
C SER A 28 17.42 -13.42 16.91
N ARG A 29 16.45 -14.32 16.73
CA ARG A 29 15.54 -14.31 15.57
C ARG A 29 14.22 -13.65 15.97
N LEU A 30 13.91 -12.55 15.32
CA LEU A 30 12.70 -11.77 15.50
C LEU A 30 11.72 -12.13 14.40
N ARG A 31 10.56 -12.64 14.77
CA ARG A 31 9.46 -12.92 13.85
C ARG A 31 8.22 -12.18 14.29
N LEU A 32 7.57 -11.50 13.35
CA LEU A 32 6.34 -10.76 13.57
C LEU A 32 5.41 -10.96 12.37
N ASP A 33 4.16 -11.29 12.64
CA ASP A 33 3.10 -11.42 11.64
C ASP A 33 1.93 -10.52 12.10
N LEU A 34 1.59 -9.48 11.33
CA LEU A 34 0.52 -8.52 11.63
C LEU A 34 -0.51 -8.46 10.50
N CYS A 35 -1.81 -8.37 10.84
CA CYS A 35 -2.84 -8.05 9.85
C CYS A 35 -2.86 -6.55 9.51
N GLN A 36 -3.52 -6.16 8.43
CA GLN A 36 -3.63 -4.75 7.97
C GLN A 36 -4.07 -3.76 9.07
N HIS A 37 -4.98 -4.17 9.97
CA HIS A 37 -5.45 -3.32 11.06
C HIS A 37 -4.35 -3.11 12.11
N CYS A 38 -3.68 -4.19 12.52
CA CYS A 38 -2.57 -4.13 13.45
C CYS A 38 -1.37 -3.36 12.88
N VAL A 39 -1.10 -3.50 11.58
CA VAL A 39 -0.06 -2.71 10.90
C VAL A 39 -0.36 -1.23 11.00
N LYS A 40 -1.61 -0.81 10.72
CA LYS A 40 -2.00 0.60 10.82
C LYS A 40 -1.96 1.11 12.26
N GLU A 41 -2.46 0.33 13.22
CA GLU A 41 -2.53 0.70 14.62
C GLU A 41 -1.14 0.83 15.25
N VAL A 42 -0.29 -0.17 15.06
CA VAL A 42 1.05 -0.20 15.64
C VAL A 42 1.99 0.65 14.81
N LEU A 43 2.15 0.34 13.52
CA LEU A 43 3.21 0.91 12.69
C LEU A 43 2.80 2.18 11.91
N GLY A 44 1.52 2.54 11.89
CA GLY A 44 0.98 3.57 11.00
C GLY A 44 1.68 4.93 11.07
N GLN A 45 2.15 5.35 12.25
CA GLN A 45 2.86 6.62 12.41
C GLN A 45 4.31 6.59 11.86
N TRP A 46 4.91 5.41 11.71
CA TRP A 46 6.27 5.22 11.19
C TRP A 46 6.29 4.80 9.73
N LEU A 47 5.15 4.35 9.19
CA LEU A 47 5.03 3.98 7.78
C LEU A 47 4.97 5.24 6.90
N THR A 48 5.78 5.23 5.84
CA THR A 48 5.70 6.25 4.78
C THR A 48 5.03 5.63 3.55
N GLN A 49 3.82 6.07 3.25
CA GLN A 49 3.14 5.69 2.01
C GLN A 49 3.81 6.44 0.84
N ARG A 50 4.29 5.70 -0.16
CA ARG A 50 4.79 6.24 -1.42
C ARG A 50 3.78 5.87 -2.50
N GLU A 51 3.22 6.86 -3.17
CA GLU A 51 2.42 6.62 -4.37
C GLU A 51 3.38 6.34 -5.55
N GLU A 52 3.75 5.07 -5.76
CA GLU A 52 4.70 4.72 -6.83
C GLU A 52 4.05 4.32 -8.16
N PHE A 53 2.72 4.16 -8.21
CA PHE A 53 2.01 3.85 -9.45
C PHE A 53 1.03 4.95 -9.77
N ASN A 54 1.45 5.94 -10.55
CA ASN A 54 0.57 6.64 -11.50
C ASN A 54 1.25 7.74 -12.31
N LYS A 55 2.58 7.88 -12.37
CA LYS A 55 3.19 8.91 -13.23
C LYS A 55 2.75 8.81 -14.70
N GLY A 56 2.67 7.59 -15.22
CA GLY A 56 2.19 7.32 -16.58
C GLY A 56 0.70 7.65 -16.76
N ILE A 57 -0.15 7.17 -15.86
CA ILE A 57 -1.60 7.43 -15.89
C ILE A 57 -1.92 8.92 -15.65
N GLN A 58 -1.21 9.60 -14.75
CA GLN A 58 -1.31 11.04 -14.52
C GLN A 58 -0.86 11.84 -15.75
N ALA A 59 0.23 11.44 -16.40
CA ALA A 59 0.69 12.08 -17.64
C ALA A 59 -0.30 11.87 -18.79
N LEU A 60 -0.85 10.65 -18.91
CA LEU A 60 -1.91 10.33 -19.87
C LEU A 60 -3.20 11.12 -19.58
N ASN A 61 -3.65 11.20 -18.34
CA ASN A 61 -4.82 11.97 -17.94
C ASN A 61 -4.61 13.47 -18.23
N ALA A 62 -3.45 14.03 -17.88
CA ALA A 62 -3.12 15.42 -18.20
C ALA A 62 -3.04 15.67 -19.71
N PHE A 63 -2.58 14.69 -20.51
CA PHE A 63 -2.59 14.78 -21.97
C PHE A 63 -4.01 14.73 -22.54
N VAL A 64 -4.83 13.80 -22.05
CA VAL A 64 -6.24 13.63 -22.43
C VAL A 64 -7.04 14.91 -22.13
N GLU A 65 -6.90 15.47 -20.93
CA GLU A 65 -7.53 16.74 -20.54
C GLU A 65 -7.08 17.91 -21.42
N ARG A 66 -5.78 18.00 -21.72
CA ARG A 66 -5.24 19.10 -22.54
C ARG A 66 -5.67 19.02 -24.00
N THR A 67 -5.86 17.80 -24.51
CA THR A 67 -6.17 17.58 -25.93
C THR A 67 -7.65 17.42 -26.20
N TRP A 68 -8.48 17.33 -25.15
CA TRP A 68 -9.91 17.00 -25.26
C TRP A 68 -10.16 15.73 -26.10
N LEU A 69 -9.15 14.86 -26.22
CA LEU A 69 -9.35 13.52 -26.73
C LEU A 69 -10.32 12.86 -25.73
N PHE A 70 -11.51 12.46 -26.18
CA PHE A 70 -12.55 11.78 -25.39
C PHE A 70 -13.57 12.63 -24.60
N THR A 71 -13.63 13.96 -24.72
CA THR A 71 -14.77 14.74 -24.22
C THR A 71 -15.73 15.10 -25.33
N ASP A 72 -16.51 14.15 -25.80
CA ASP A 72 -17.78 14.45 -26.45
C ASP A 72 -18.71 13.30 -26.10
N ASP A 73 -19.74 13.60 -25.29
CA ASP A 73 -21.10 13.08 -25.43
C ASP A 73 -21.97 13.51 -24.24
N GLU A 74 -22.13 14.83 -24.01
CA GLU A 74 -23.36 15.35 -23.38
C GLU A 74 -23.88 16.57 -24.14
N HIS A 75 -24.22 16.35 -25.41
CA HIS A 75 -25.26 17.11 -26.12
C HIS A 75 -26.44 16.18 -26.43
N PHE A 76 -26.92 15.44 -25.42
CA PHE A 76 -28.21 14.78 -25.50
C PHE A 76 -29.31 15.83 -25.26
N GLY A 77 -29.77 16.42 -26.37
CA GLY A 77 -31.14 16.88 -26.56
C GLY A 77 -31.62 18.03 -25.68
N SER A 78 -31.49 19.25 -26.19
CA SER A 78 -32.52 20.27 -25.94
C SER A 78 -33.83 19.83 -26.63
N LEU A 79 -34.74 19.26 -25.85
CA LEU A 79 -36.18 19.21 -26.16
C LEU A 79 -36.85 20.50 -25.66
#